data_AF-A0A5J6L541-F1
#
_entry.id   AF-A0A5J6L541-F1
#
_cell.length_a   1.000
_cell.length_b   1.000
_cell.length_c   1.000
_cell.angle_alpha   90.00
_cell.angle_beta   90.00
_cell.angle_gamma   90.00
#
_symmetry.space_group_name_H-M   'P 1'
#
loop_
_entity.id
_entity.type
_entity.pdbx_description
1 polymer ?
#
loop_
_entity_poly.entity_id
_entity_poly.type
_entity_poly.pdbx_seq_one_letter_code
_entity_poly.pdbx_strand_id
1 'polypeptide(L)' 'MTEPVRFVVDGEEFDVVRDGSSIHHTWVSGPNASYGFSVGGSGAAARTDDEVRSEIRAFLSGIDPATGYLAE' A
#
# COMPACT_ATOMS: atom_id res chain seq x y z
N MET A 1 18.98 2.32 -4.79
CA MET A 1 17.67 1.93 -5.34
C MET A 1 17.11 0.93 -4.36
N THR A 2 16.09 1.30 -3.58
CA THR A 2 15.44 0.36 -2.66
C THR A 2 14.56 -0.56 -3.49
N GLU A 3 14.78 -1.87 -3.41
CA GLU A 3 13.94 -2.83 -4.14
C GLU A 3 12.52 -2.83 -3.54
N PRO A 4 11.46 -2.82 -4.38
CA PRO A 4 10.09 -2.94 -3.90
C PRO A 4 9.88 -4.31 -3.26
N VAL A 5 9.32 -4.32 -2.06
CA VAL A 5 8.89 -5.54 -1.40
C VAL A 5 7.44 -5.79 -1.78
N ARG A 6 7.15 -6.97 -2.34
CA ARG A 6 5.80 -7.32 -2.78
C ARG A 6 4.98 -7.96 -1.67
N PHE A 7 3.80 -7.43 -1.43
CA PHE A 7 2.83 -7.92 -0.45
C PHE A 7 1.56 -8.37 -1.16
N VAL A 8 1.04 -9.52 -0.74
CA VAL A 8 -0.28 -10.00 -1.17
C VAL A 8 -1.22 -9.89 0.01
N VAL A 9 -2.28 -9.10 -0.14
CA VAL A 9 -3.29 -8.85 0.90
C VAL A 9 -4.66 -9.05 0.26
N ASP A 10 -5.47 -9.95 0.81
CA ASP A 10 -6.80 -10.29 0.27
C ASP A 10 -6.83 -10.75 -1.20
N GLY A 11 -5.70 -11.27 -1.70
CA GLY A 11 -5.55 -11.66 -3.11
C GLY A 11 -5.05 -10.53 -4.02
N GLU A 12 -4.79 -9.36 -3.46
CA GLU A 12 -4.33 -8.18 -4.17
C GLU A 12 -2.85 -7.91 -3.93
N GLU A 13 -2.12 -7.62 -5.00
CA GLU A 13 -0.68 -7.43 -4.96
C GLU A 13 -0.29 -5.95 -4.86
N PHE A 14 0.54 -5.64 -3.87
CA PHE A 14 1.07 -4.30 -3.61
C PHE A 14 2.60 -4.32 -3.58
N ASP A 15 3.21 -3.39 -4.30
CA ASP A 15 4.64 -3.13 -4.23
C ASP A 15 4.90 -2.01 -3.23
N VAL A 16 5.71 -2.31 -2.22
CA VAL A 16 6.00 -1.40 -1.11
C VAL A 16 7.46 -0.96 -1.18
N VAL A 17 7.68 0.34 -1.38
CA VAL A 17 9.00 0.96 -1.46
C VAL A 17 9.19 1.87 -0.26
N ARG A 18 10.24 1.61 0.53
CA ARG A 18 10.62 2.45 1.66
C ARG A 18 11.65 3.49 1.18
N ASP A 19 11.28 4.76 1.25
CA ASP A 19 12.12 5.91 0.88
C ASP A 19 12.31 6.83 2.10
N GLY A 20 13.38 6.59 2.86
CA GLY A 20 13.71 7.38 4.04
C GLY A 20 12.61 7.39 5.09
N SER A 21 11.91 8.53 5.23
CA SER A 21 10.80 8.71 6.17
C SER A 21 9.41 8.42 5.58
N SER A 22 9.36 7.87 4.37
CA SER A 22 8.11 7.58 3.67
C SER A 22 8.08 6.13 3.18
N ILE A 23 6.89 5.55 3.15
CA ILE A 23 6.61 4.29 2.49
C ILE A 23 5.62 4.54 1.38
N HIS A 24 5.95 4.10 0.17
CA HIS A 24 5.07 4.13 -0.98
C HIS A 24 4.48 2.74 -1.20
N HIS A 25 3.15 2.65 -1.21
CA HIS A 25 2.41 1.43 -1.51
C HIS A 25 1.77 1.59 -2.88
N THR A 26 2.18 0.77 -3.83
CA THR A 26 1.67 0.77 -5.20
C THR A 26 0.82 -0.48 -5.42
N TRP A 27 -0.45 -0.31 -5.74
CA TRP A 27 -1.37 -1.39 -6.08
C TRP A 27 -1.11 -1.84 -7.52
N VAL A 28 -0.61 -3.07 -7.66
CA VAL A 28 -0.19 -3.63 -8.95
C VAL A 28 -1.29 -4.49 -9.57
N SER A 29 -1.99 -5.28 -8.76
CA SER A 29 -3.08 -6.13 -9.22
C SER A 29 -4.43 -5.41 -9.34
N GLY A 30 -4.49 -4.14 -8.95
CA GLY A 30 -5.72 -3.35 -8.94
C GLY A 30 -6.23 -2.97 -10.33
N PRO A 31 -7.49 -2.51 -10.43
CA PRO A 31 -8.06 -2.04 -11.69
C PRO A 31 -7.31 -0.82 -12.25
N ASN A 32 -6.66 -0.05 -11.37
CA ASN A 32 -5.83 1.10 -11.71
C ASN A 32 -4.37 0.75 -11.46
N ALA A 33 -3.68 0.23 -12.48
CA ALA A 33 -2.24 0.00 -12.42
C ALA A 33 -1.54 1.34 -12.11
N SER A 34 -0.75 1.39 -11.02
CA SER A 34 -0.11 2.58 -10.41
C SER A 34 -0.92 3.37 -9.38
N TYR A 35 -2.16 2.97 -9.09
CA TYR A 35 -2.88 3.53 -7.94
C TYR A 35 -2.29 3.03 -6.63
N GLY A 36 -2.48 3.76 -5.54
CA GLY A 36 -1.83 3.43 -4.28
C GLY A 36 -1.90 4.57 -3.28
N PHE A 37 -1.14 4.44 -2.21
CA PHE A 37 -1.05 5.45 -1.16
C PHE A 37 0.37 5.51 -0.61
N SER A 38 0.72 6.64 0.00
CA SER A 38 2.03 6.82 0.62
C SER A 38 1.85 7.25 2.07
N VAL A 39 2.59 6.60 2.96
CA VAL A 39 2.57 6.88 4.39
C VAL A 39 3.89 7.53 4.77
N GLY A 40 3.84 8.80 5.19
CA GLY A 40 4.99 9.54 5.68
C GLY A 40 5.01 9.64 7.21
N GLY A 41 6.19 9.56 7.82
CA GLY A 41 6.38 9.81 9.25
C GLY A 41 7.68 9.24 9.81
N SER A 42 8.10 9.73 10.98
CA SER A 42 9.34 9.31 11.65
C SER A 42 9.41 7.81 11.98
N GLY A 43 8.29 7.10 11.93
CA GLY A 43 8.21 5.65 12.14
C GLY A 43 7.99 4.83 10.86
N ALA A 44 7.89 5.45 9.68
CA ALA A 44 7.54 4.74 8.45
C ALA A 44 8.60 3.67 8.11
N ALA A 45 9.90 4.00 8.18
CA ALA A 45 10.97 3.01 7.98
C ALA A 45 10.97 1.86 8.99
N ALA A 46 10.39 2.05 10.17
CA ALA A 46 10.33 1.05 11.25
C ALA A 46 9.03 0.23 11.25
N ARG A 47 8.10 0.49 10.31
CA ARG A 47 6.87 -0.30 10.17
C ARG A 47 7.22 -1.74 9.83
N THR A 48 6.66 -2.66 10.60
CA THR A 48 6.79 -4.09 10.35
C THR A 48 5.95 -4.51 9.15
N ASP A 49 6.24 -5.70 8.63
CA ASP A 49 5.48 -6.29 7.52
C ASP A 49 4.01 -6.55 7.89
N ASP A 50 3.70 -6.73 9.18
CA ASP A 50 2.32 -6.88 9.66
C ASP A 50 1.57 -5.53 9.63
N GLU A 51 2.21 -4.47 10.11
CA GLU A 51 1.68 -3.10 10.04
C GLU A 51 1.37 -2.70 8.60
N VAL A 52 2.32 -2.94 7.68
CA VAL A 52 2.15 -2.68 6.24
C VAL A 52 0.93 -3.42 5.67
N ARG A 53 0.75 -4.69 6.03
CA ARG A 53 -0.43 -5.47 5.60
C ARG A 53 -1.72 -4.93 6.18
N SER A 54 -1.71 -4.50 7.44
CA SER A 54 -2.87 -3.89 8.09
C SER A 54 -3.26 -2.56 7.44
N GLU A 55 -2.28 -1.73 7.07
CA GLU A 55 -2.51 -0.47 6.34
C GLU A 55 -3.10 -0.73 4.95
N ILE A 56 -2.55 -1.70 4.21
CA ILE A 56 -3.09 -2.10 2.91
C ILE A 56 -4.53 -2.62 3.07
N ARG A 57 -4.81 -3.47 4.07
CA ARG A 57 -6.16 -3.96 4.32
C ARG A 57 -7.13 -2.82 4.68
N ALA A 58 -6.69 -1.85 5.46
CA ALA A 58 -7.51 -0.67 5.79
C ALA A 58 -7.80 0.17 4.54
N PHE A 59 -6.79 0.36 3.67
CA PHE A 59 -6.96 1.00 2.38
C PHE A 59 -7.99 0.26 1.52
N LEU A 60 -7.83 -1.05 1.32
CA LEU A 60 -8.77 -1.89 0.56
C LEU A 60 -10.19 -1.86 1.13
N SER A 61 -10.33 -1.85 2.46
CA SER A 61 -11.65 -1.73 3.11
C SER A 61 -12.30 -0.36 2.88
N GLY A 62 -11.52 0.68 2.59
CA GLY A 62 -12.01 2.00 2.20
C GLY A 62 -12.22 2.15 0.70
N ILE A 63 -11.74 1.20 -0.12
CA ILE A 63 -11.96 1.22 -1.57
C ILE A 63 -13.42 0.90 -1.86
N ASP A 64 -14.06 1.75 -2.64
CA ASP A 64 -15.33 1.46 -3.26
C ASP A 64 -15.13 0.41 -4.36
N PRO A 65 -15.77 -0.76 -4.27
CA PRO A 65 -15.56 -1.86 -5.22
C PRO A 65 -16.16 -1.57 -6.62
N ALA A 66 -17.04 -0.58 -6.75
CA ALA A 66 -17.62 -0.21 -8.04
C ALA A 66 -16.69 0.72 -8.84
N THR A 67 -15.88 1.53 -8.16
CA THR A 67 -15.00 2.54 -8.78
C THR A 67 -13.51 2.19 -8.68
N GLY A 68 -13.10 1.41 -7.68
CA GLY A 68 -11.70 1.09 -7.41
C GLY A 68 -10.90 2.23 -6.77
N TYR A 69 -11.59 3.22 -6.17
CA TYR A 69 -11.02 4.36 -5.48
C TYR A 69 -11.50 4.41 -4.02
N LEU A 70 -10.76 5.11 -3.16
CA LEU A 70 -11.19 5.35 -1.78
C LEU A 70 -12.53 6.12 -1.79
N ALA A 71 -13.55 5.55 -1.13
CA ALA A 71 -14.79 6.25 -0.87
C ALA A 71 -14.52 7.39 0.12
N GLU A 72 -14.73 8.64 -0.29
CA GLU A 72 -14.71 9.80 0.62
C GLU A 72 -15.85 9.77 1.65
#